data_AF-A0A8X6N8M4-F1
#
_entry.id   AF-A0A8X6N8M4-F1
#
_cell.length_a   1.000
_cell.length_b   1.000
_cell.length_c   1.000
_cell.angle_alpha   90.00
_cell.angle_beta   90.00
_cell.angle_gamma   90.00
#
_symmetry.space_group_name_H-M   'P 1'
#
loop_
_entity.id
_entity.type
_entity.pdbx_description
1 polymer ?
#
loop_
_entity_poly.entity_id
_entity_poly.type
_entity_poly.pdbx_seq_one_letter_code
_entity_poly.pdbx_strand_id
1 'polypeptide(L)'
;MQIICLGGVTLASGGEEHSLESVNKVYVMENPKENVWKEDVPMPLECHNVIGSNLDGNIYIFGGFRTQTMDQIVNTTFYNKKKMVWEPLGDLPKEAVGFVVAICGNI
;
A
#
# COMPACT_ATOMS: atom_id res chain seq x y z
N MET A 1 -10.34 -14.70 -8.33
CA MET A 1 -9.90 -13.32 -8.65
C MET A 1 -10.11 -12.52 -7.40
N GLN A 2 -9.07 -11.84 -6.91
CA GLN A 2 -9.11 -11.09 -5.66
C GLN A 2 -9.03 -9.58 -5.94
N ILE A 3 -9.59 -8.77 -5.04
CA ILE A 3 -9.40 -7.31 -5.02
C ILE A 3 -8.66 -6.97 -3.73
N ILE A 4 -7.64 -6.12 -3.83
CA ILE A 4 -6.85 -5.66 -2.69
C ILE A 4 -6.93 -4.14 -2.63
N CYS A 5 -7.28 -3.62 -1.47
CA CYS A 5 -7.22 -2.20 -1.12
C CYS A 5 -6.15 -2.02 -0.05
N LEU A 6 -5.30 -1.02 -0.15
CA LEU A 6 -4.17 -0.84 0.76
C LEU A 6 -3.86 0.64 1.00
N GLY A 7 -3.41 0.94 2.21
CA GLY A 7 -3.07 2.29 2.66
C GLY A 7 -4.27 3.21 2.77
N GLY A 8 -4.01 4.51 2.66
CA GLY A 8 -5.02 5.55 2.71
C GLY A 8 -4.92 6.37 3.99
N VAL A 9 -5.99 7.11 4.30
CA VAL A 9 -6.07 7.99 5.45
C VAL A 9 -7.33 7.73 6.27
N THR A 10 -7.24 7.91 7.59
CA THR A 10 -8.38 7.91 8.52
C THR A 10 -8.37 9.19 9.35
N LEU A 11 -9.46 9.47 10.06
CA LEU A 11 -9.48 10.53 11.08
C LEU A 11 -8.55 10.13 12.23
N ALA A 12 -7.72 11.07 12.69
CA ALA A 12 -6.82 10.83 13.79
C ALA A 12 -7.60 10.55 15.09
N SER A 13 -7.19 9.54 15.85
CA SER A 13 -7.86 9.15 17.10
C SER A 13 -7.61 10.11 18.29
N GLY A 14 -6.97 11.26 18.06
CA GLY A 14 -6.26 12.05 19.08
C GLY A 14 -6.74 13.48 19.36
N GLY A 15 -7.82 13.96 18.75
CA GLY A 15 -8.57 15.10 19.32
C GLY A 15 -8.50 16.46 18.61
N GLU A 16 -7.92 16.57 17.42
CA GLU A 16 -8.22 17.69 16.52
C GLU A 16 -9.26 17.27 15.49
N GLU A 17 -10.47 17.82 15.58
CA GLU A 17 -11.51 17.65 14.57
C GLU A 17 -10.92 17.96 13.19
N HIS A 18 -11.07 17.03 12.24
CA HIS A 18 -10.60 17.10 10.85
C HIS A 18 -9.11 16.80 10.56
N SER A 19 -8.33 16.32 11.53
CA SER A 19 -6.98 15.82 11.23
C SER A 19 -7.02 14.41 10.61
N LEU A 20 -6.18 14.18 9.59
CA LEU A 20 -6.03 12.90 8.91
C LEU A 20 -4.72 12.23 9.33
N GLU A 21 -4.73 10.91 9.46
CA GLU A 21 -3.54 10.08 9.66
C GLU A 21 -3.45 9.02 8.57
N SER A 22 -2.23 8.77 8.09
CA SER A 22 -1.99 7.68 7.15
C SER A 22 -2.19 6.34 7.86
N VAL A 23 -2.70 5.34 7.14
CA VAL A 23 -2.84 3.98 7.68
C VAL A 23 -1.99 3.00 6.89
N ASN A 24 -1.64 1.88 7.53
CA ASN A 24 -0.96 0.77 6.87
C ASN A 24 -1.91 -0.42 6.59
N LYS A 25 -3.22 -0.20 6.65
CA LYS A 25 -4.21 -1.26 6.51
C LYS A 25 -4.23 -1.84 5.10
N VAL A 26 -4.50 -3.14 5.02
CA VAL A 26 -4.71 -3.88 3.79
C VAL A 26 -6.00 -4.65 3.92
N TYR A 27 -6.87 -4.54 2.93
CA TYR A 27 -8.13 -5.25 2.84
C TYR A 27 -8.15 -6.11 1.59
N VAL A 28 -8.55 -7.37 1.74
CA VAL A 28 -8.70 -8.31 0.63
C VAL A 28 -10.16 -8.76 0.51
N MET A 29 -10.63 -8.78 -0.73
CA MET A 29 -11.86 -9.46 -1.14
C MET A 29 -11.47 -10.65 -2.02
N GLU A 30 -11.58 -11.85 -1.47
CA GLU A 30 -11.17 -13.10 -2.15
C GLU A 30 -12.07 -13.46 -3.34
N ASN A 31 -13.35 -13.10 -3.24
CA ASN A 31 -14.35 -13.36 -4.25
C ASN A 31 -15.29 -12.16 -4.38
N PRO A 32 -15.31 -11.45 -5.53
CA PRO A 32 -16.21 -10.33 -5.77
C PRO A 32 -17.70 -10.68 -5.61
N LYS A 33 -18.07 -11.96 -5.78
CA LYS A 33 -19.45 -12.42 -5.60
C LYS A 33 -19.88 -12.49 -4.13
N GLU A 34 -18.94 -12.66 -3.21
CA GLU A 34 -19.22 -12.73 -1.78
C GLU A 34 -19.35 -11.34 -1.17
N ASN A 35 -18.74 -10.32 -1.79
CA ASN A 35 -18.79 -8.93 -1.34
C ASN A 35 -18.38 -8.76 0.15
N VAL A 36 -17.36 -9.52 0.57
CA VAL A 36 -16.81 -9.44 1.93
C VAL A 36 -15.36 -8.99 1.85
N TRP A 37 -15.05 -7.92 2.57
CA TRP A 37 -13.67 -7.49 2.83
C TRP A 37 -13.15 -8.11 4.12
N LYS A 38 -11.88 -8.50 4.14
CA LYS A 38 -11.16 -8.97 5.33
C LYS A 38 -9.86 -8.20 5.47
N GLU A 39 -9.40 -7.99 6.70
CA GLU A 39 -8.05 -7.49 6.93
C GLU A 39 -7.02 -8.54 6.50
N ASP A 40 -5.97 -8.08 5.81
CA ASP A 40 -4.78 -8.86 5.43
C ASP A 40 -3.57 -8.30 6.19
N VAL A 41 -2.38 -8.86 5.95
CA VAL A 41 -1.13 -8.43 6.58
C VAL A 41 -0.88 -6.94 6.29
N PRO A 42 -0.80 -6.07 7.33
CA PRO A 42 -0.67 -4.64 7.13
C PRO A 42 0.68 -4.29 6.49
N MET A 43 0.72 -3.17 5.75
CA MET A 43 1.95 -2.64 5.18
C MET A 43 2.97 -2.31 6.28
N PRO A 44 4.29 -2.35 5.99
CA PRO A 44 5.31 -2.01 6.98
C PRO A 44 5.28 -0.55 7.43
N LEU A 45 4.73 0.34 6.59
CA LEU A 45 4.67 1.78 6.82
C LEU A 45 3.24 2.29 6.68
N GLU A 46 2.84 3.16 7.60
CA GLU A 46 1.62 3.95 7.50
C GLU A 46 1.79 5.01 6.40
N CYS A 47 1.03 4.89 5.32
CA CYS A 47 1.15 5.78 4.18
C CYS A 47 -0.11 5.81 3.32
N HIS A 48 -0.24 6.88 2.54
CA HIS A 48 -1.25 7.02 1.50
C HIS A 48 -0.59 7.43 0.19
N ASN A 49 -1.37 7.48 -0.90
CA ASN A 49 -0.89 7.79 -2.24
C ASN A 49 0.26 6.87 -2.72
N VAL A 50 0.33 5.65 -2.18
CA VAL A 50 1.23 4.61 -2.69
C VAL A 50 0.75 4.15 -4.06
N ILE A 51 1.68 3.68 -4.86
CA ILE A 51 1.39 3.11 -6.18
C ILE A 51 1.65 1.61 -6.12
N GLY A 52 0.63 0.83 -6.44
CA GLY A 52 0.65 -0.62 -6.41
C GLY A 52 0.67 -1.25 -7.79
N SER A 53 1.32 -2.40 -7.94
CA SER A 53 1.22 -3.23 -9.13
C SER A 53 1.34 -4.72 -8.81
N ASN A 54 0.72 -5.59 -9.62
CA ASN A 54 0.79 -7.03 -9.42
C ASN A 54 1.79 -7.67 -10.39
N LEU A 55 2.73 -8.46 -9.87
CA LEU A 55 3.68 -9.24 -10.68
C LEU A 55 3.86 -10.61 -10.05
N ASP A 56 3.70 -11.68 -10.86
CA ASP A 56 3.91 -13.08 -10.46
C ASP A 56 3.16 -13.49 -9.18
N GLY A 57 1.93 -12.98 -9.00
CA GLY A 57 1.09 -13.27 -7.85
C GLY A 57 1.43 -12.48 -6.57
N ASN A 58 2.44 -11.61 -6.62
CA ASN A 58 2.81 -10.70 -5.54
C ASN A 58 2.31 -9.28 -5.80
N ILE A 59 2.26 -8.46 -4.75
CA ILE A 59 1.84 -7.04 -4.82
C ILE A 59 3.02 -6.16 -4.49
N TYR A 60 3.43 -5.30 -5.41
CA TYR A 60 4.55 -4.38 -5.24
C TYR A 60 4.00 -2.99 -4.95
N ILE A 61 4.54 -2.30 -3.95
CA ILE A 61 4.15 -0.93 -3.61
C ILE A 61 5.37 -0.01 -3.64
N PHE A 62 5.14 1.19 -4.16
CA PHE A 62 6.17 2.19 -4.40
C PHE A 62 5.71 3.55 -3.90
N GLY A 63 6.65 4.31 -3.32
CA GLY A 63 6.42 5.70 -2.97
C GLY A 63 5.42 5.87 -1.82
N GLY A 64 4.69 6.98 -1.86
CA GLY A 64 3.66 7.33 -0.90
C GLY A 64 4.01 8.54 -0.06
N PHE A 65 3.11 8.90 0.85
CA PHE A 65 3.21 10.10 1.66
C PHE A 65 2.77 9.82 3.09
N ARG A 66 3.48 10.40 4.07
CA ARG A 66 3.13 10.34 5.49
C ARG A 66 2.44 11.63 5.89
N THR A 67 1.20 11.53 6.36
CA THR A 67 0.40 12.72 6.72
C THR A 67 1.01 13.52 7.88
N GLN A 68 1.53 12.84 8.90
CA GLN A 68 1.98 13.53 10.12
C GLN A 68 3.29 14.30 9.94
N THR A 69 4.23 13.75 9.16
CA THR A 69 5.55 14.35 8.95
C THR A 69 5.67 15.14 7.65
N MET A 70 4.69 14.98 6.76
CA MET A 70 4.71 15.53 5.40
C MET A 70 5.86 15.00 4.54
N ASP A 71 6.37 13.80 4.87
CA ASP A 71 7.47 13.16 4.15
C ASP A 71 6.97 12.33 2.97
N GLN A 72 7.73 12.39 1.89
CA GLN A 72 7.61 11.45 0.77
C GLN A 72 8.38 10.17 1.10
N ILE A 73 7.80 9.03 0.75
CA ILE A 73 8.42 7.73 1.01
C ILE A 73 9.23 7.32 -0.21
N VAL A 74 10.49 6.94 0.00
CA VAL A 74 11.31 6.31 -1.03
C VAL A 74 11.35 4.79 -0.89
N ASN A 75 11.06 4.25 0.30
CA ASN A 75 11.11 2.81 0.53
C ASN A 75 10.07 2.09 -0.34
N THR A 76 10.50 1.01 -0.99
CA THR A 76 9.62 0.15 -1.77
C THR A 76 9.61 -1.24 -1.17
N THR A 77 8.43 -1.86 -1.15
CA THR A 77 8.22 -3.18 -0.58
C THR A 77 7.30 -3.97 -1.49
N PHE A 78 7.32 -5.28 -1.33
CA PHE A 78 6.33 -6.13 -1.98
C PHE A 78 5.77 -7.13 -0.98
N TYR A 79 4.49 -7.44 -1.14
CA TYR A 79 3.83 -8.49 -0.40
C TYR A 79 4.07 -9.82 -1.09
N ASN A 80 4.90 -10.67 -0.47
CA ASN A 80 5.07 -12.04 -0.87
C ASN A 80 3.84 -12.84 -0.43
N LYS A 81 2.88 -13.04 -1.35
CA LYS A 81 1.62 -13.73 -1.04
C LYS A 81 1.80 -15.18 -0.64
N LYS A 82 2.88 -15.83 -1.08
CA LYS A 82 3.16 -17.22 -0.69
C LYS A 82 3.64 -17.31 0.76
N LYS A 83 4.46 -16.35 1.19
CA LYS A 83 5.00 -16.29 2.56
C LYS A 83 4.12 -15.49 3.52
N MET A 84 3.13 -14.76 3.00
CA MET A 84 2.29 -13.84 3.76
C MET A 84 3.14 -12.81 4.54
N VAL A 85 4.14 -12.23 3.87
CA VAL A 85 5.05 -11.24 4.49
C VAL A 85 5.40 -10.13 3.50
N TRP A 86 5.53 -8.92 4.02
CA TRP A 86 6.08 -7.79 3.28
C TRP A 86 7.61 -7.85 3.31
N GLU A 87 8.23 -7.83 2.13
CA GLU A 87 9.68 -7.87 1.95
C GLU A 87 10.15 -6.56 1.31
N PRO A 88 11.35 -6.04 1.67
CA PRO A 88 11.92 -4.88 1.02
C PRO A 88 12.33 -5.19 -0.42
N LEU A 89 12.15 -4.23 -1.32
CA LEU A 89 12.59 -4.31 -2.73
C LEU A 89 13.81 -3.40 -3.01
N GLY A 90 13.96 -2.33 -2.23
CA GLY A 90 14.97 -1.28 -2.41
C GLY A 90 14.32 0.10 -2.33
N ASP A 91 15.11 1.17 -2.35
CA ASP A 91 14.58 2.52 -2.33
C ASP A 91 14.46 3.10 -3.75
N LEU A 92 13.46 3.94 -3.98
CA LEU A 92 13.41 4.80 -5.15
C LEU A 92 14.64 5.72 -5.16
N PRO A 93 15.24 6.00 -6.33
CA PRO A 93 16.36 6.93 -6.43
C PRO A 93 16.03 8.36 -5.98
N LYS A 94 14.75 8.71 -5.97
CA LYS A 94 14.24 10.02 -5.54
C LYS A 94 12.82 9.88 -5.02
N GLU A 95 12.47 10.74 -4.08
CA GLU A 95 11.10 10.98 -3.62
C GLU A 95 10.17 11.35 -4.80
N ALA A 96 8.99 10.74 -4.83
CA ALA A 96 7.93 11.07 -5.77
C ALA A 96 6.55 10.73 -5.17
N VAL A 97 5.52 11.45 -5.64
CA VAL A 97 4.09 11.17 -5.38
C VAL A 97 3.30 11.32 -6.69
N GLY A 98 2.22 10.56 -6.85
CA GLY A 98 1.33 10.67 -8.02
C GLY A 98 1.94 10.20 -9.36
N PHE A 99 2.99 9.39 -9.33
CA PHE A 99 3.53 8.73 -10.53
C PHE A 99 2.71 7.48 -10.90
N VAL A 100 3.06 6.84 -12.01
CA VAL A 100 2.46 5.58 -12.46
C VAL A 100 3.54 4.52 -12.53
N VAL A 101 3.21 3.30 -12.11
CA VAL A 101 4.07 2.12 -12.28
C VAL A 101 3.49 1.29 -13.41
N ALA A 102 4.36 0.93 -14.36
CA ALA A 102 4.05 -0.04 -15.39
C ALA A 102 4.97 -1.25 -15.21
N ILE A 103 4.39 -2.44 -15.37
CA ILE A 103 5.16 -3.68 -15.41
C ILE A 103 5.40 -4.00 -16.88
N CYS A 104 6.67 -4.08 -17.26
CA CYS A 104 7.08 -4.52 -18.60
C CYS A 104 7.83 -5.84 -18.46
N GLY A 105 7.21 -6.92 -18.95
CA GLY A 105 7.77 -8.26 -18.97
C GLY A 105 7.04 -9.09 -20.01
N ASN A 106 7.61 -10.25 -20.36
CA ASN A 106 6.89 -11.25 -21.15
C ASN A 106 5.86 -11.90 -20.21
N ILE A 107 4.59 -11.51 -20.36
CA ILE A 107 3.44 -12.10 -19.67
C ILE A 107 3.14 -13.46 -20.28
#